data_AF-A0A846CQZ1-F1
#
_entry.id   AF-A0A846CQZ1-F1
#
_cell.length_a   1.000
_cell.length_b   1.000
_cell.length_c   1.000
_cell.angle_alpha   90.00
_cell.angle_beta   90.00
_cell.angle_gamma   90.00
#
_symmetry.space_group_name_H-M   'P 1'
#
loop_
_entity.id
_entity.type
_entity.pdbx_description
1 polymer ?
#
loop_
_entity_poly.entity_id
_entity_poly.type
_entity_poly.pdbx_seq_one_letter_code
_entity_poly.pdbx_strand_id
1 'polypeptide(L)' 'MPRGGYRENSGRKPKWNLGQTKAVRIPVVIADIILEVAKRLDDGESKESVIIPKSETTKLSQLTEEIETSKADSKD' A
#
# COMPACT_ATOMS: atom_id res chain seq x y z
N MET A 1 -4.69 -42.45 -21.72
CA MET A 1 -5.32 -41.11 -21.54
C MET A 1 -4.23 -40.05 -21.62
N PRO A 2 -4.32 -39.06 -22.54
CA PRO A 2 -3.34 -37.98 -22.58
C PRO A 2 -3.55 -37.06 -21.36
N ARG A 3 -2.51 -36.92 -20.53
CA ARG A 3 -2.48 -35.94 -19.43
C ARG A 3 -2.08 -34.59 -20.05
N GLY A 4 -2.88 -33.56 -19.82
CA GLY A 4 -2.78 -32.26 -20.51
C GLY A 4 -1.35 -31.73 -20.61
N GLY A 5 -0.93 -31.40 -21.84
CA GLY A 5 0.34 -30.76 -22.14
C GLY A 5 0.28 -29.24 -22.02
N TYR A 6 1.42 -28.63 -21.71
CA TYR A 6 1.63 -27.19 -21.72
C TYR A 6 1.22 -26.62 -23.09
N ARG A 7 0.38 -25.58 -23.08
CA ARG A 7 0.15 -24.72 -24.25
C ARG A 7 0.69 -23.33 -23.96
N GLU A 8 1.26 -22.69 -24.98
CA GLU A 8 1.49 -21.24 -24.93
C GLU A 8 0.15 -20.56 -24.59
N ASN A 9 0.12 -19.77 -23.51
CA ASN A 9 -1.09 -19.17 -22.91
C ASN A 9 -2.06 -20.11 -22.16
N SER A 10 -1.66 -21.35 -21.83
CA SER A 10 -2.42 -22.22 -20.90
C SER A 10 -2.28 -21.84 -19.42
N GLY A 11 -1.43 -20.86 -19.11
CA GLY A 11 -1.34 -20.28 -17.78
C GLY A 11 -2.59 -19.48 -17.44
N ARG A 12 -3.06 -19.56 -16.18
CA ARG A 12 -4.07 -18.63 -15.68
C ARG A 12 -3.50 -17.21 -15.78
N LYS A 13 -4.26 -16.28 -16.37
CA LYS A 13 -3.89 -14.86 -16.34
C LYS A 13 -3.62 -14.47 -14.88
N PRO A 14 -2.52 -13.75 -14.59
CA PRO A 14 -2.29 -13.25 -13.25
C PRO A 14 -3.49 -12.37 -12.86
N LYS A 15 -3.99 -12.58 -11.64
CA LYS A 15 -5.16 -11.85 -11.13
C LYS A 15 -4.84 -10.37 -10.83
N TRP A 16 -3.55 -10.07 -10.68
CA TRP A 16 -3.00 -8.75 -10.38
C TRP A 16 -2.50 -8.11 -11.68
N ASN A 17 -2.76 -6.82 -11.87
CA ASN A 17 -2.37 -6.03 -13.04
C ASN A 17 -0.84 -5.99 -13.22
N LEU A 18 -0.10 -5.88 -12.11
CA LEU A 18 1.38 -5.90 -12.10
C LEU A 18 1.95 -7.32 -12.33
N GLY A 19 1.10 -8.33 -12.43
CA GLY A 19 1.45 -9.68 -12.87
C GLY A 19 2.15 -10.53 -11.81
N GLN A 20 3.32 -10.10 -11.35
CA GLN A 20 4.18 -10.88 -10.46
C GLN A 20 3.89 -10.56 -8.99
N THR A 21 3.48 -11.59 -8.23
CA THR A 21 3.23 -11.47 -6.79
C THR A 21 4.08 -12.43 -5.97
N LYS A 22 4.41 -12.03 -4.74
CA LYS A 22 5.10 -12.87 -3.76
C LYS A 22 4.25 -13.03 -2.50
N ALA A 23 4.06 -14.27 -2.05
CA ALA A 23 3.39 -14.54 -0.78
C ALA A 23 4.30 -14.17 0.40
N VAL A 24 3.77 -13.43 1.37
CA VAL A 24 4.46 -13.03 2.60
C VAL A 24 3.59 -13.41 3.80
N ARG A 25 4.20 -13.85 4.90
CA ARG A 25 3.50 -14.11 6.16
C ARG A 25 3.51 -12.85 7.01
N ILE A 26 2.34 -12.42 7.47
CA ILE A 26 2.13 -11.19 8.24
C ILE A 26 1.17 -11.46 9.40
N PRO A 27 1.24 -10.70 10.50
CA PRO A 27 0.23 -10.74 11.55
C PRO A 27 -1.17 -10.43 11.01
N VAL A 28 -2.19 -11.14 11.52
CA VAL A 28 -3.58 -10.98 11.06
C VAL A 28 -4.09 -9.55 11.28
N VAL A 29 -3.66 -8.91 12.37
CA VAL A 29 -4.08 -7.55 12.75
C VAL A 29 -3.80 -6.50 11.67
N ILE A 30 -2.79 -6.72 10.83
CA ILE A 30 -2.39 -5.77 9.76
C ILE A 30 -2.70 -6.28 8.35
N ALA A 31 -3.35 -7.45 8.23
CA ALA A 31 -3.54 -8.11 6.94
C ALA A 31 -4.40 -7.29 5.99
N ASP A 32 -5.50 -6.72 6.49
CA ASP A 32 -6.43 -5.94 5.67
C ASP A 32 -5.80 -4.65 5.16
N ILE A 33 -5.01 -3.98 6.00
CA ILE A 33 -4.28 -2.76 5.63
C ILE A 33 -3.28 -3.04 4.51
N ILE A 34 -2.49 -4.11 4.66
CA ILE A 34 -1.50 -4.50 3.65
C ILE A 34 -2.18 -4.90 2.34
N LEU A 35 -3.32 -5.58 2.41
CA LEU A 35 -4.09 -5.96 1.23
C LEU A 35 -4.64 -4.73 0.50
N GLU A 36 -5.14 -3.74 1.23
CA GLU A 36 -5.62 -2.48 0.64
C GLU A 36 -4.49 -1.71 -0.05
N VAL A 37 -3.34 -1.56 0.62
CA VAL A 37 -2.13 -0.96 0.05
C VAL A 37 -1.70 -1.69 -1.23
N ALA A 38 -1.68 -3.03 -1.21
CA ALA A 38 -1.32 -3.82 -2.38
C ALA A 38 -2.27 -3.60 -3.57
N LYS A 39 -3.58 -3.45 -3.33
CA LYS A 39 -4.56 -3.15 -4.39
C LYS A 39 -4.34 -1.78 -5.01
N ARG A 40 -4.13 -0.75 -4.19
CA ARG A 40 -3.87 0.61 -4.68
C ARG A 40 -2.65 0.68 -5.58
N LEU A 41 -1.58 -0.02 -5.20
CA LEU A 41 -0.38 -0.14 -6.04
C LEU A 41 -0.66 -0.89 -7.35
N ASP A 42 -1.49 -1.94 -7.30
CA ASP A 42 -1.89 -2.70 -8.50
C ASP A 42 -2.81 -1.90 -9.43
N ASP A 43 -3.56 -0.93 -8.91
CA ASP A 43 -4.40 -0.01 -9.68
C ASP A 43 -3.60 1.15 -10.30
N GLY A 44 -2.31 1.27 -9.98
CA GLY A 44 -1.38 2.24 -10.57
C GLY A 44 -1.07 3.46 -9.70
N GLU A 45 -1.43 3.45 -8.41
CA GLU A 45 -0.98 4.48 -7.47
C GLU A 45 0.54 4.43 -7.28
N SER A 46 1.16 5.59 -7.09
CA SER A 46 2.60 5.68 -6.86
C SER A 46 2.95 5.17 -5.46
N LYS A 47 4.10 4.51 -5.33
CA LYS A 47 4.57 4.01 -4.02
C LYS A 47 4.75 5.12 -2.99
N GLU A 48 5.05 6.33 -3.43
CA GLU A 48 5.22 7.53 -2.60
C GLU A 48 3.90 8.03 -2.00
N SER A 49 2.75 7.81 -2.67
CA SER A 49 1.45 8.21 -2.11
C SER A 49 0.88 7.18 -1.14
N VAL A 50 1.27 5.91 -1.27
CA VAL A 50 0.70 4.80 -0.50
C VAL A 50 1.56 4.46 0.72
N ILE A 51 2.87 4.61 0.63
CA ILE A 51 3.82 4.31 1.70
C ILE A 51 4.38 5.64 2.19
N ILE A 52 3.82 6.20 3.27
CA ILE A 52 4.43 7.37 3.92
C ILE A 52 5.81 6.92 4.42
N PRO A 53 6.91 7.43 3.86
CA PRO A 53 8.23 7.10 4.38
C PRO A 53 8.31 7.63 5.81
N LYS A 54 8.95 6.85 6.70
CA LYS A 54 9.14 7.20 8.13
C LYS A 54 9.78 8.58 8.37
N SER A 55 10.36 9.17 7.32
CA SER A 55 10.89 10.54 7.31
C SER A 55 9.83 11.64 7.27
N GLU A 56 8.61 11.36 6.79
CA GLU A 56 7.54 12.34 6.65
C GLU A 56 6.59 12.37 7.86
N THR A 57 6.49 11.27 8.61
CA THR A 57 5.70 11.22 9.85
C THR A 57 6.17 12.23 10.89
N THR A 58 7.49 12.49 10.96
CA THR A 58 8.08 13.46 11.88
C THR A 58 7.77 14.90 11.48
N LYS A 59 7.62 15.19 10.19
CA LYS A 59 7.31 16.54 9.69
C LYS A 59 5.83 16.88 9.87
N LEU A 60 4.95 15.90 9.66
CA LEU A 60 3.51 16.07 9.86
C LEU A 60 3.16 16.30 11.34
N SER A 61 3.81 15.58 12.27
CA SER A 61 3.60 15.80 13.71
C SER A 61 4.05 17.19 14.16
N GLN A 62 5.17 17.68 13.63
CA GLN A 62 5.68 19.03 13.92
C GLN A 62 4.74 20.13 13.40
N LEU A 63 4.19 19.95 12.19
CA LEU A 63 3.23 20.89 11.61
C LEU A 63 1.90 20.92 12.38
N THR A 64 1.43 19.78 12.90
CA THR A 64 0.21 19.76 13.73
C THR A 64 0.41 20.46 15.07
N GLU A 65 1.59 20.31 15.69
CA GLU A 65 1.94 20.99 16.94
C GLU A 65 2.04 22.52 16.76
N GLU A 66 2.61 22.99 15.66
CA GLU A 66 2.70 24.43 15.33
C GLU A 66 1.33 25.07 15.05
N ILE A 67 0.39 24.32 14.46
CA ILE A 67 -0.98 24.81 14.22
C ILE A 67 -1.77 24.90 15.52
N GLU A 68 -1.57 23.97 16.45
CA GLU A 68 -2.24 23.98 17.76
C GLU A 68 -1.75 25.14 18.65
N THR A 69 -0.45 25.43 18.66
CA THR A 69 0.11 26.58 19.40
C THR A 69 -0.31 27.92 18.79
N SER A 70 -0.31 28.05 17.46
CA SER A 70 -0.73 29.27 16.77
C SER A 70 -2.23 29.60 16.94
N LYS A 71 -3.06 28.58 17.20
CA LYS A 71 -4.51 28.75 17.42
C LYS A 71 -4.84 29.13 18.87
N ALA A 72 -3.92 28.90 19.81
CA ALA A 72 -4.06 29.31 21.20
C ALA A 72 -3.86 30.83 21.39
N ASP A 73 -3.02 31.47 20.56
CA ASP A 73 -2.71 32.91 20.64
C ASP A 73 -3.72 33.83 19.90
N SER A 74 -4.76 33.28 19.26
CA SER A 74 -5.79 34.05 18.53
C SER A 74 -7.13 34.18 19.29
N LYS A 75 -7.19 33.73 20.54
CA LYS A 75 -8.35 33.91 21.43
C LYS A 75 -7.98 34.89 22.56
N ASP A 76 -7.78 36.15 22.22
CA ASP A 76 -7.95 37.31 23.12
C ASP A 76 -8.20 38.57 22.27
#